data_AF-A0A7R9JT91-F1
#
_entry.id   AF-A0A7R9JT91-F1
#
_cell.length_a   1.000
_cell.length_b   1.000
_cell.length_c   1.000
_cell.angle_alpha   90.00
_cell.angle_beta   90.00
_cell.angle_gamma   90.00
#
_symmetry.space_group_name_H-M   'P 1'
#
loop_
_entity.id
_entity.type
_entity.pdbx_description
1 polymer ?
#
loop_
_entity_poly.entity_id
_entity_poly.type
_entity_poly.pdbx_seq_one_letter_code
_entity_poly.pdbx_strand_id
1 'polypeptide(L)'
;MRAGQIRKQTIDEIKERGDQLDGRITGAARIARSIVEGQLDCPHSEQHKQRCNESRAIEPHVPPSLKSDTLFEYQQTPDSALRNPMVQSISHVNIKSATVSRQFISAVLKSQVTVRDALNAALDEEMERDDRVYILGEEVAMYDGAYKVSKGLWKKYGDKRVIDTPITEMGFAGIAVGSAMAGLRPVCEFMTFNFAMQAIDQIINSAAKTFYMSAGKVNVPIVFRGPNGAASGVAAQHSQCFGAWYAHCPGLKVISPYSSEDHKGLLKAAIRDPDPVVFLENEILYGAQYPMSDEALSKDFIIPIGKAKVERPGNHLTVVAHSRAVELSLEAAKELSRVGIDIEVINLRTLRPLDEQTITESVVKTKHLVTVEQGWPNSGIGSEICARIVESEAFYHLDAPPVRVTGVDVPMPYTKSLEIIALPQVSDIVSAVKKVLGVKS
;
A
#
# COMPACT_ATOMS: atom_id res chain seq x y z
N MET A 1 1.33 12.56 62.97
CA MET A 1 2.71 12.91 62.58
C MET A 1 3.36 11.96 61.55
N ARG A 2 2.91 10.71 61.35
CA ARG A 2 3.57 9.75 60.44
C ARG A 2 3.25 9.85 58.93
N ALA A 3 2.14 10.51 58.54
CA ALA A 3 1.75 10.63 57.13
C ALA A 3 2.44 11.79 56.36
N GLY A 4 2.92 12.82 57.07
CA GLY A 4 3.60 13.97 56.48
C GLY A 4 5.07 13.70 56.11
N GLN A 5 5.75 12.81 56.85
CA GLN A 5 7.15 12.45 56.60
C GLN A 5 7.32 11.54 55.37
N ILE A 6 6.40 10.58 55.17
CA ILE A 6 6.43 9.67 54.02
C ILE A 6 6.20 10.44 52.71
N ARG A 7 5.30 11.43 52.72
CA ARG A 7 5.00 12.25 51.53
C ARG A 7 6.17 13.16 51.11
N LYS A 8 7.04 13.54 52.05
CA LYS A 8 8.21 14.39 51.79
C LYS A 8 9.37 13.56 51.22
N GLN A 9 9.64 12.38 51.80
CA GLN A 9 10.65 11.44 51.28
C GLN A 9 10.36 11.00 49.83
N THR A 10 9.10 10.71 49.49
CA THR A 10 8.75 10.30 48.12
C THR A 10 8.89 11.44 47.11
N ILE A 11 8.66 12.70 47.50
CA ILE A 11 8.84 13.85 46.61
C ILE A 11 10.32 14.15 46.39
N ASP A 12 11.14 14.03 47.43
CA ASP A 12 12.58 14.28 47.35
C ASP A 12 13.30 13.16 46.54
N GLU A 13 12.89 11.89 46.68
CA GLU A 13 13.37 10.77 45.84
C GLU A 13 12.97 10.90 44.35
N ILE A 14 11.81 11.48 44.06
CA ILE A 14 11.37 11.75 42.69
C ILE A 14 12.19 12.91 42.08
N LYS A 15 12.55 13.92 42.88
CA LYS A 15 13.43 15.01 42.43
C LYS A 15 14.86 14.55 42.18
N GLU A 16 15.45 13.76 43.08
CA GLU A 16 16.81 13.23 42.88
C GLU A 16 16.89 12.29 41.66
N ARG A 17 15.84 11.50 41.39
CA ARG A 17 15.78 10.67 40.19
C ARG A 17 15.51 11.47 38.91
N GLY A 18 14.78 12.58 39.00
CA GLY A 18 14.58 13.53 37.91
C GLY A 18 15.88 14.21 37.51
N ASP A 19 16.67 14.67 38.49
CA ASP A 19 17.96 15.33 38.25
C ASP A 19 19.03 14.36 37.73
N GLN A 20 18.97 13.06 38.07
CA GLN A 20 19.83 12.03 37.49
C GLN A 20 19.46 11.65 36.04
N LEU A 21 18.21 11.86 35.63
CA LEU A 21 17.74 11.60 34.26
C LEU A 21 18.02 12.77 33.30
N ASP A 22 18.12 14.00 33.82
CA ASP A 22 18.49 15.21 33.05
C ASP A 22 19.94 15.15 32.52
N GLY A 23 20.80 14.34 33.15
CA GLY A 23 22.18 14.11 32.71
C GLY A 23 22.36 13.20 31.48
N ARG A 24 21.29 12.57 30.96
CA ARG A 24 21.39 11.62 29.83
C ARG A 24 20.46 11.92 28.65
N ILE A 25 19.75 13.04 28.68
CA ILE A 25 18.84 13.44 27.60
C ILE A 25 19.39 14.70 26.92
N THR A 26 20.08 14.47 25.81
CA THR A 26 20.11 15.30 24.58
C THR A 26 20.86 16.64 24.57
N GLY A 27 21.81 16.76 23.63
CA GLY A 27 22.24 18.06 23.11
C GLY A 27 21.10 18.83 22.41
N ALA A 28 20.09 18.11 21.88
CA ALA A 28 18.96 18.72 21.19
C ALA A 28 17.95 19.41 22.12
N ALA A 29 17.58 18.83 23.28
CA ALA A 29 16.66 19.51 24.21
C ALA A 29 17.33 20.70 24.91
N ARG A 30 18.65 20.65 25.12
CA ARG A 30 19.41 21.78 25.67
C ARG A 30 19.44 22.98 24.72
N ILE A 31 19.57 22.73 23.42
CA ILE A 31 19.47 23.77 22.38
C ILE A 31 18.05 24.31 22.29
N ALA A 32 17.04 23.44 22.29
CA ALA A 32 15.63 23.87 22.26
C ALA A 32 15.26 24.72 23.49
N ARG A 33 15.78 24.38 24.67
CA ARG A 33 15.58 25.14 25.90
C ARG A 33 16.28 26.50 25.89
N SER A 34 17.52 26.59 25.41
CA SER A 34 18.21 27.89 25.25
C SER A 34 17.55 28.82 24.23
N ILE A 35 16.87 28.27 23.20
CA ILE A 35 16.09 29.06 22.22
C ILE A 35 14.80 29.62 22.85
N VAL A 36 14.13 28.83 23.69
CA VAL A 36 12.90 29.25 24.39
C VAL A 36 13.20 30.22 25.54
N GLU A 37 14.34 30.06 26.21
CA GLU A 37 14.76 30.90 27.35
C GLU A 37 15.59 32.13 26.93
N GLY A 38 15.75 32.37 25.62
CA GLY A 38 16.30 33.62 25.07
C GLY A 38 17.79 33.85 25.34
N GLN A 39 18.59 32.79 25.53
CA GLN A 39 20.01 32.90 25.91
C GLN A 39 21.01 32.55 24.78
N LEU A 40 20.55 32.42 23.54
CA LEU A 40 21.43 32.28 22.37
C LEU A 40 20.99 33.25 21.26
N ASP A 41 21.83 34.25 20.99
CA ASP A 41 21.71 35.08 19.78
C ASP A 41 21.98 34.20 18.55
N CYS A 42 20.98 34.02 17.70
CA CYS A 42 21.10 33.33 16.43
C CYS A 42 21.84 34.23 15.42
N PRO A 43 22.96 33.79 14.82
CA PRO A 43 23.73 34.60 13.88
C PRO A 43 23.11 34.59 12.49
N HIS A 44 21.85 35.01 12.34
CA HIS A 44 21.22 35.24 11.03
C HIS A 44 20.12 36.33 11.03
N SER A 45 20.08 37.19 12.05
CA SER A 45 18.99 38.17 12.23
C SER A 45 19.05 39.44 11.37
N GLU A 46 20.07 39.62 10.50
CA GLU A 46 20.11 40.74 9.54
C GLU A 46 19.60 40.39 8.14
N GLN A 47 19.89 39.20 7.62
CA GLN A 47 19.46 38.81 6.26
C GLN A 47 17.94 38.57 6.13
N HIS A 48 17.26 38.26 7.24
CA HIS A 48 15.80 38.07 7.24
C HIS A 48 15.04 39.40 7.29
N LYS A 49 15.62 40.46 7.87
CA LYS A 49 15.02 41.80 7.88
C LYS A 49 15.11 42.47 6.50
N GLN A 50 16.12 42.13 5.71
CA GLN A 50 16.30 42.70 4.37
C GLN A 50 15.32 42.10 3.35
N ARG A 51 15.03 40.79 3.42
CA ARG A 51 14.04 40.12 2.54
C ARG A 51 12.58 40.51 2.82
N CYS A 52 12.24 40.88 4.05
CA CYS A 52 10.89 41.36 4.40
C CYS A 52 10.60 42.81 3.95
N ASN A 53 11.62 43.60 3.59
CA ASN A 53 11.44 44.96 3.09
C ASN A 53 11.36 45.03 1.55
N GLU A 54 11.81 44.00 0.83
CA GLU A 54 11.75 43.94 -0.64
C GLU A 54 10.42 43.38 -1.18
N SER A 55 9.58 42.80 -0.30
CA SER A 55 8.28 42.22 -0.66
C SER A 55 7.08 43.17 -0.49
N ARG A 56 7.33 44.47 -0.29
CA ARG A 56 6.28 45.52 -0.12
C ARG A 56 6.12 46.49 -1.30
N ALA A 57 6.71 46.21 -2.46
CA ALA A 57 6.59 47.04 -3.64
C ALA A 57 6.17 46.24 -4.89
N ILE A 58 4.97 45.68 -4.88
CA ILE A 58 4.28 45.25 -6.11
C ILE A 58 2.80 45.60 -5.95
N GLU A 59 2.37 46.69 -6.58
CA GLU A 59 0.96 47.03 -6.73
C GLU A 59 0.29 46.05 -7.72
N PRO A 60 -0.97 45.63 -7.49
CA PRO A 60 -1.65 44.71 -8.39
C PRO A 60 -2.16 45.45 -9.65
N HIS A 61 -1.53 45.17 -10.79
CA HIS A 61 -2.05 45.52 -12.10
C HIS A 61 -3.28 44.65 -12.41
N VAL A 62 -4.46 45.28 -12.48
CA VAL A 62 -5.73 44.68 -12.93
C VAL A 62 -5.81 44.76 -14.45
N PRO A 63 -5.94 43.65 -15.21
CA PRO A 63 -6.21 43.71 -16.64
C PRO A 63 -7.71 43.93 -16.92
N PRO A 64 -8.08 44.57 -18.06
CA PRO A 64 -9.44 45.02 -18.31
C PRO A 64 -10.41 43.87 -18.61
N SER A 65 -11.65 44.05 -18.15
CA SER A 65 -12.83 43.27 -18.49
C SER A 65 -13.05 43.16 -20.01
N LEU A 66 -13.13 41.93 -20.53
CA LEU A 66 -13.73 41.65 -21.83
C LEU A 66 -15.21 41.29 -21.64
N LYS A 67 -16.09 42.13 -22.18
CA LYS A 67 -17.51 41.86 -22.35
C LYS A 67 -17.73 41.00 -23.60
N SER A 68 -18.60 40.00 -23.38
CA SER A 68 -19.65 39.41 -24.23
C SER A 68 -19.43 39.11 -25.73
N ASP A 69 -20.17 38.07 -26.13
CA ASP A 69 -20.69 37.79 -27.48
C ASP A 69 -19.83 36.93 -28.41
N THR A 70 -19.93 35.61 -28.23
CA THR A 70 -20.13 34.70 -29.37
C THR A 70 -20.98 33.50 -28.96
N LEU A 71 -22.21 33.50 -29.47
CA LEU A 71 -23.12 32.37 -29.55
C LEU A 71 -22.45 31.26 -30.38
N PHE A 72 -22.36 30.05 -29.83
CA PHE A 72 -22.10 28.84 -30.64
C PHE A 72 -23.43 28.11 -30.82
N GLU A 73 -23.94 28.17 -32.05
CA GLU A 73 -25.08 27.40 -32.52
C GLU A 73 -24.76 25.91 -32.49
N TYR A 74 -25.67 25.16 -31.87
CA TYR A 74 -25.68 23.71 -31.81
C TYR A 74 -26.38 23.20 -33.08
N GLN A 75 -25.61 22.85 -34.13
CA GLN A 75 -26.15 22.20 -35.32
C GLN A 75 -26.25 20.69 -35.11
N GLN A 76 -27.49 20.21 -35.02
CA GLN A 76 -27.87 18.81 -35.20
C GLN A 76 -27.69 18.40 -36.66
N THR A 77 -27.13 17.22 -36.90
CA THR A 77 -27.31 16.47 -38.15
C THR A 77 -27.58 14.99 -37.87
N PRO A 78 -28.35 14.30 -38.73
CA PRO A 78 -29.24 13.23 -38.32
C PRO A 78 -28.75 11.81 -38.64
N ASP A 79 -29.47 10.85 -38.05
CA ASP A 79 -29.51 9.41 -38.30
C ASP A 79 -29.19 8.99 -39.75
N SER A 80 -28.38 7.93 -39.87
CA SER A 80 -28.50 7.01 -41.00
C SER A 80 -28.33 5.56 -40.54
N ALA A 81 -29.46 4.89 -40.42
CA ALA A 81 -29.57 3.44 -40.34
C ALA A 81 -29.11 2.78 -41.65
N LEU A 82 -28.35 1.69 -41.53
CA LEU A 82 -28.22 0.68 -42.58
C LEU A 82 -28.49 -0.70 -41.97
N ARG A 83 -29.66 -1.25 -42.32
CA ARG A 83 -30.01 -2.67 -42.22
C ARG A 83 -29.82 -3.31 -43.60
N ASN A 84 -29.33 -4.55 -43.64
CA ASN A 84 -29.83 -5.74 -44.38
C ASN A 84 -28.70 -6.70 -44.81
N PRO A 85 -28.97 -7.99 -45.13
CA PRO A 85 -29.62 -9.02 -44.31
C PRO A 85 -28.92 -10.41 -44.48
N MET A 86 -29.57 -11.47 -43.97
CA MET A 86 -29.45 -12.90 -44.31
C MET A 86 -28.72 -13.86 -43.34
N VAL A 87 -29.60 -14.49 -42.56
CA VAL A 87 -29.65 -15.88 -42.09
C VAL A 87 -29.16 -16.90 -43.12
N GLN A 88 -28.38 -17.90 -42.68
CA GLN A 88 -28.66 -19.31 -43.00
C GLN A 88 -28.02 -20.29 -42.00
N SER A 89 -28.89 -21.12 -41.43
CA SER A 89 -28.62 -22.31 -40.64
C SER A 89 -28.14 -23.48 -41.51
N ILE A 90 -27.20 -24.28 -41.01
CA ILE A 90 -27.01 -25.66 -41.49
C ILE A 90 -27.05 -26.62 -40.30
N SER A 91 -27.96 -27.58 -40.41
CA SER A 91 -28.21 -28.69 -39.51
C SER A 91 -27.30 -29.89 -39.79
N HIS A 92 -26.92 -30.58 -38.71
CA HIS A 92 -26.74 -32.03 -38.55
C HIS A 92 -25.66 -32.75 -39.36
N VAL A 93 -24.58 -33.13 -38.65
CA VAL A 93 -23.85 -34.37 -38.93
C VAL A 93 -23.78 -35.17 -37.63
N ASN A 94 -24.28 -36.40 -37.70
CA ASN A 94 -24.37 -37.37 -36.63
C ASN A 94 -23.21 -38.36 -36.79
N ILE A 95 -22.24 -38.37 -35.86
CA ILE A 95 -21.21 -39.41 -35.79
C ILE A 95 -21.26 -40.02 -34.39
N LYS A 96 -21.85 -41.22 -34.30
CA LYS A 96 -21.60 -42.15 -33.19
C LYS A 96 -20.27 -42.84 -33.46
N SER A 97 -19.34 -42.80 -32.49
CA SER A 97 -18.71 -44.01 -31.91
C SER A 97 -17.47 -43.69 -31.09
N ALA A 98 -17.34 -44.45 -29.99
CA ALA A 98 -16.13 -44.88 -29.29
C ALA A 98 -15.39 -43.87 -28.38
N THR A 99 -15.82 -43.91 -27.12
CA THR A 99 -15.01 -43.93 -25.90
C THR A 99 -13.48 -44.01 -26.08
N VAL A 100 -12.80 -42.90 -25.80
CA VAL A 100 -11.54 -42.89 -25.05
C VAL A 100 -11.53 -41.60 -24.20
N SER A 101 -12.04 -41.68 -22.97
CA SER A 101 -11.79 -40.64 -21.97
C SER A 101 -10.34 -40.76 -21.53
N ARG A 102 -9.43 -40.13 -22.27
CA ARG A 102 -8.15 -39.69 -21.71
C ARG A 102 -8.43 -38.37 -21.02
N GLN A 103 -8.85 -38.44 -19.76
CA GLN A 103 -8.60 -37.36 -18.81
C GLN A 103 -7.09 -37.15 -18.75
N PHE A 104 -6.58 -36.23 -19.57
CA PHE A 104 -5.32 -35.58 -19.30
C PHE A 104 -5.52 -34.75 -18.04
N ILE A 105 -5.35 -35.40 -16.89
CA ILE A 105 -4.92 -34.69 -15.69
C ILE A 105 -3.48 -34.28 -15.99
N SER A 106 -3.32 -33.15 -16.69
CA SER A 106 -2.11 -32.37 -16.57
C SER A 106 -2.10 -31.87 -15.13
N ALA A 107 -1.52 -32.67 -14.24
CA ALA A 107 -1.05 -32.17 -12.97
C ALA A 107 0.11 -31.22 -13.32
N VAL A 108 -0.24 -29.97 -13.66
CA VAL A 108 0.71 -28.87 -13.76
C VAL A 108 1.45 -28.87 -12.42
N LEU A 109 2.71 -29.28 -12.45
CA LEU A 109 3.57 -29.23 -11.28
C LEU A 109 3.78 -27.75 -10.96
N LYS A 110 2.91 -27.20 -10.10
CA LYS A 110 3.01 -25.80 -9.67
C LYS A 110 4.33 -25.61 -8.94
N SER A 111 5.28 -24.90 -9.55
CA SER A 111 6.52 -24.55 -8.89
C SER A 111 6.20 -23.73 -7.63
N GLN A 112 6.80 -24.10 -6.51
CA GLN A 112 6.75 -23.29 -5.29
C GLN A 112 7.77 -22.16 -5.44
N VAL A 113 7.31 -20.91 -5.36
CA VAL A 113 8.16 -19.73 -5.49
C VAL A 113 7.98 -18.89 -4.24
N THR A 114 9.09 -18.43 -3.66
CA THR A 114 9.00 -17.50 -2.53
C THR A 114 8.52 -16.14 -3.01
N VAL A 115 7.89 -15.36 -2.14
CA VAL A 115 7.53 -13.96 -2.46
C VAL A 115 8.77 -13.15 -2.87
N ARG A 116 9.89 -13.34 -2.17
CA ARG A 116 11.17 -12.69 -2.51
C ARG A 116 11.62 -13.01 -3.93
N ASP A 117 11.60 -14.28 -4.33
CA ASP A 117 12.04 -14.71 -5.66
C ASP A 117 11.07 -14.22 -6.75
N ALA A 118 9.77 -14.13 -6.43
CA ALA A 118 8.77 -13.57 -7.34
C ALA A 118 8.98 -12.07 -7.61
N LEU A 119 9.33 -11.30 -6.58
CA LEU A 119 9.73 -9.90 -6.70
C LEU A 119 11.04 -9.74 -7.48
N ASN A 120 12.04 -10.57 -7.18
CA ASN A 120 13.32 -10.57 -7.89
C ASN A 120 13.11 -10.84 -9.39
N ALA A 121 12.30 -11.85 -9.74
CA ALA A 121 11.96 -12.16 -11.11
C ALA A 121 11.22 -11.01 -11.81
N ALA A 122 10.28 -10.34 -11.13
CA ALA A 122 9.60 -9.17 -11.67
C ALA A 122 10.59 -8.03 -11.99
N LEU A 123 11.50 -7.71 -11.07
CA LEU A 123 12.55 -6.71 -11.29
C LEU A 123 13.45 -7.11 -12.46
N ASP A 124 13.94 -8.34 -12.46
CA ASP A 124 14.83 -8.84 -13.50
C ASP A 124 14.20 -8.76 -14.90
N GLU A 125 12.96 -9.25 -15.03
CA GLU A 125 12.24 -9.27 -16.29
C GLU A 125 11.92 -7.87 -16.83
N GLU A 126 11.54 -6.92 -15.97
CA GLU A 126 11.26 -5.55 -16.42
C GLU A 126 12.54 -4.76 -16.72
N MET A 127 13.63 -5.02 -16.00
CA MET A 127 14.95 -4.44 -16.30
C MET A 127 15.53 -4.98 -17.61
N GLU A 128 15.34 -6.26 -17.91
CA GLU A 128 15.70 -6.87 -19.20
C GLU A 128 14.86 -6.28 -20.35
N ARG A 129 13.58 -5.98 -20.09
CA ARG A 129 12.63 -5.49 -21.09
C ARG A 129 12.84 -4.03 -21.47
N ASP A 130 13.22 -3.17 -20.53
CA ASP A 130 13.29 -1.72 -20.75
C ASP A 130 14.56 -1.13 -20.11
N ASP A 131 15.46 -0.63 -20.96
CA ASP A 131 16.74 -0.06 -20.54
C ASP A 131 16.62 1.21 -19.69
N ARG A 132 15.42 1.80 -19.62
CA ARG A 132 15.12 2.96 -18.77
C ARG A 132 14.81 2.57 -17.33
N VAL A 133 14.51 1.28 -17.06
CA VAL A 133 14.15 0.79 -15.72
C VAL A 133 15.42 0.58 -14.90
N TYR A 134 15.54 1.20 -13.74
CA TYR A 134 16.68 0.96 -12.85
C TYR A 134 16.21 0.97 -11.40
N ILE A 135 16.97 0.31 -10.53
CA ILE A 135 16.70 0.29 -9.09
C ILE A 135 17.75 1.12 -8.36
N LEU A 136 17.30 1.89 -7.38
CA LEU A 136 18.14 2.63 -6.46
C LEU A 136 17.58 2.54 -5.04
N GLY A 137 18.49 2.52 -4.06
CA GLY A 137 18.15 2.49 -2.65
C GLY A 137 19.35 2.07 -1.82
N GLU A 138 19.17 2.01 -0.51
CA GLU A 138 20.20 1.54 0.41
C GLU A 138 20.39 0.03 0.27
N GLU A 139 21.64 -0.41 0.08
CA GLU A 139 22.06 -1.81 0.03
C GLU A 139 21.47 -2.66 -1.12
N VAL A 140 20.81 -2.04 -2.10
CA VAL A 140 20.17 -2.75 -3.23
C VAL A 140 21.18 -3.43 -4.16
N ALA A 141 22.43 -2.98 -4.18
CA ALA A 141 23.43 -3.42 -5.16
C ALA A 141 24.41 -4.45 -4.60
N MET A 142 25.55 -4.00 -4.02
CA MET A 142 26.63 -4.92 -3.65
C MET A 142 26.28 -5.84 -2.48
N TYR A 143 25.31 -5.43 -1.65
CA TYR A 143 24.82 -6.22 -0.53
C TYR A 143 23.68 -7.19 -0.92
N ASP A 144 23.35 -7.27 -2.22
CA ASP A 144 22.26 -8.08 -2.77
C ASP A 144 20.86 -7.71 -2.22
N GLY A 145 20.69 -6.50 -1.66
CA GLY A 145 19.46 -6.04 -1.02
C GLY A 145 19.38 -6.39 0.46
N ALA A 146 18.91 -5.45 1.29
CA ALA A 146 18.75 -5.65 2.75
C ALA A 146 17.99 -6.94 3.08
N TYR A 147 16.90 -7.20 2.35
CA TYR A 147 16.07 -8.42 2.48
C TYR A 147 16.25 -9.41 1.33
N LYS A 148 17.31 -9.26 0.55
CA LYS A 148 17.68 -10.13 -0.58
C LYS A 148 16.70 -10.14 -1.76
N VAL A 149 15.82 -9.14 -1.88
CA VAL A 149 14.88 -9.00 -3.00
C VAL A 149 15.60 -8.65 -4.30
N SER A 150 16.64 -7.81 -4.27
CA SER A 150 17.42 -7.41 -5.45
C SER A 150 18.65 -8.30 -5.71
N LYS A 151 18.72 -9.48 -5.06
CA LYS A 151 19.86 -10.38 -5.14
C LYS A 151 20.24 -10.71 -6.59
N GLY A 152 21.53 -10.59 -6.91
CA GLY A 152 22.10 -10.91 -8.21
C GLY A 152 21.87 -9.86 -9.31
N LEU A 153 20.98 -8.88 -9.11
CA LEU A 153 20.68 -7.87 -10.13
C LEU A 153 21.90 -6.99 -10.42
N TRP A 154 22.64 -6.56 -9.39
CA TRP A 154 23.85 -5.75 -9.58
C TRP A 154 24.91 -6.49 -10.39
N LYS A 155 25.14 -7.78 -10.08
CA LYS A 155 26.07 -8.61 -10.85
C LYS A 155 25.66 -8.75 -12.32
N LYS A 156 24.35 -8.72 -12.62
CA LYS A 156 23.80 -8.83 -13.98
C LYS A 156 23.83 -7.50 -14.75
N TYR A 157 23.45 -6.38 -14.12
CA TYR A 157 23.20 -5.10 -14.81
C TYR A 157 24.22 -3.99 -14.49
N GLY A 158 25.04 -4.16 -13.45
CA GLY A 158 26.11 -3.24 -13.06
C GLY A 158 25.63 -1.90 -12.47
N ASP A 159 26.63 -1.05 -12.18
CA ASP A 159 26.48 0.18 -11.40
C ASP A 159 25.51 1.20 -12.00
N LYS A 160 25.26 1.16 -13.31
CA LYS A 160 24.36 2.10 -13.98
C LYS A 160 22.88 1.80 -13.71
N ARG A 161 22.54 0.55 -13.37
CA ARG A 161 21.16 0.06 -13.34
C ARG A 161 20.73 -0.44 -11.96
N VAL A 162 21.69 -0.73 -11.07
CA VAL A 162 21.45 -1.11 -9.68
C VAL A 162 22.37 -0.25 -8.81
N ILE A 163 21.79 0.75 -8.14
CA ILE A 163 22.53 1.87 -7.56
C ILE A 163 22.37 1.87 -6.04
N ASP A 164 23.44 1.57 -5.32
CA ASP A 164 23.49 1.81 -3.87
C ASP A 164 23.49 3.32 -3.58
N THR A 165 22.65 3.74 -2.63
CA THR A 165 22.54 5.14 -2.20
C THR A 165 23.07 5.33 -0.79
N PRO A 166 23.53 6.56 -0.41
CA PRO A 166 23.66 6.94 0.98
C PRO A 166 22.31 6.91 1.70
N ILE A 167 22.34 6.86 3.04
CA ILE A 167 21.14 6.90 3.91
C ILE A 167 20.58 8.33 3.94
N THR A 168 19.85 8.68 2.88
CA THR A 168 19.36 10.02 2.58
C THR A 168 18.06 9.95 1.80
N GLU A 169 17.03 9.38 2.42
CA GLU A 169 15.74 9.00 1.82
C GLU A 169 15.11 10.13 1.00
N MET A 170 15.07 11.35 1.56
CA MET A 170 14.57 12.52 0.84
C MET A 170 15.37 12.80 -0.44
N GLY A 171 16.70 12.67 -0.36
CA GLY A 171 17.63 12.96 -1.45
C GLY A 171 17.47 11.98 -2.61
N PHE A 172 17.61 10.68 -2.33
CA PHE A 172 17.52 9.68 -3.41
C PHE A 172 16.10 9.54 -3.97
N ALA A 173 15.05 9.73 -3.15
CA ALA A 173 13.68 9.77 -3.67
C ALA A 173 13.48 10.97 -4.62
N GLY A 174 14.01 12.15 -4.28
CA GLY A 174 13.97 13.31 -5.17
C GLY A 174 14.74 13.10 -6.48
N ILE A 175 15.91 12.44 -6.41
CA ILE A 175 16.68 12.04 -7.60
C ILE A 175 15.87 11.09 -8.48
N ALA A 176 15.22 10.08 -7.88
CA ALA A 176 14.36 9.16 -8.60
C ALA A 176 13.19 9.89 -9.28
N VAL A 177 12.49 10.77 -8.55
CA VAL A 177 11.39 11.56 -9.12
C VAL A 177 11.87 12.44 -10.28
N GLY A 178 13.00 13.14 -10.12
CA GLY A 178 13.58 13.96 -11.18
C GLY A 178 14.00 13.15 -12.41
N SER A 179 14.55 11.96 -12.22
CA SER A 179 14.94 11.08 -13.33
C SER A 179 13.73 10.50 -14.06
N ALA A 180 12.64 10.21 -13.33
CA ALA A 180 11.37 9.78 -13.91
C ALA A 180 10.77 10.88 -14.82
N MET A 181 10.77 12.13 -14.35
CA MET A 181 10.36 13.28 -15.16
C MET A 181 11.25 13.48 -16.41
N ALA A 182 12.54 13.11 -16.32
CA ALA A 182 13.48 13.14 -17.43
C ALA A 182 13.36 11.94 -18.39
N GLY A 183 12.41 11.04 -18.16
CA GLY A 183 12.08 9.92 -19.06
C GLY A 183 12.63 8.56 -18.66
N LEU A 184 13.27 8.42 -17.49
CA LEU A 184 13.63 7.12 -16.92
C LEU A 184 12.44 6.45 -16.19
N ARG A 185 12.62 5.21 -15.73
CA ARG A 185 11.60 4.45 -15.00
C ARG A 185 12.17 3.88 -13.69
N PRO A 186 12.47 4.73 -12.69
CA PRO A 186 13.08 4.30 -11.45
C PRO A 186 12.16 3.41 -10.61
N VAL A 187 12.78 2.40 -10.00
CA VAL A 187 12.27 1.64 -8.87
C VAL A 187 13.05 2.10 -7.63
N CYS A 188 12.43 2.98 -6.85
CA CYS A 188 13.00 3.55 -5.63
C CYS A 188 12.68 2.64 -4.44
N GLU A 189 13.69 2.01 -3.85
CA GLU A 189 13.55 1.14 -2.69
C GLU A 189 13.78 1.91 -1.39
N PHE A 190 12.80 1.85 -0.48
CA PHE A 190 13.02 2.19 0.93
C PHE A 190 13.25 0.90 1.70
N MET A 191 14.28 0.87 2.56
CA MET A 191 14.58 -0.31 3.37
C MET A 191 13.38 -0.74 4.20
N THR A 192 12.62 0.22 4.75
CA THR A 192 11.24 0.01 5.21
C THR A 192 10.41 1.26 4.92
N PHE A 193 9.09 1.13 4.78
CA PHE A 193 8.22 2.30 4.59
C PHE A 193 8.19 3.25 5.79
N ASN A 194 8.66 2.84 6.98
CA ASN A 194 8.87 3.75 8.11
C ASN A 194 9.83 4.88 7.72
N PHE A 195 10.87 4.57 6.95
CA PHE A 195 11.88 5.53 6.52
C PHE A 195 11.39 6.40 5.36
N ALA A 196 10.42 5.92 4.57
CA ALA A 196 9.74 6.71 3.55
C ALA A 196 9.04 7.96 4.13
N MET A 197 8.77 8.01 5.44
CA MET A 197 8.30 9.24 6.09
C MET A 197 9.25 10.43 5.89
N GLN A 198 10.57 10.18 5.84
CA GLN A 198 11.54 11.24 5.56
C GLN A 198 11.40 11.79 4.14
N ALA A 199 10.91 10.97 3.20
CA ALA A 199 10.83 11.28 1.77
C ALA A 199 9.39 11.54 1.28
N ILE A 200 8.40 11.56 2.18
CA ILE A 200 6.98 11.60 1.80
C ILE A 200 6.64 12.84 0.96
N ASP A 201 7.34 13.95 1.16
CA ASP A 201 7.18 15.16 0.34
C ASP A 201 7.49 14.91 -1.15
N GLN A 202 8.54 14.14 -1.46
CA GLN A 202 8.87 13.77 -2.84
C GLN A 202 7.82 12.84 -3.44
N ILE A 203 7.33 11.88 -2.64
CA ILE A 203 6.30 10.93 -3.07
C ILE A 203 4.99 11.65 -3.39
N ILE A 204 4.60 12.62 -2.55
CA ILE A 204 3.29 13.28 -2.66
C ILE A 204 3.34 14.54 -3.53
N ASN A 205 4.17 15.52 -3.17
CA ASN A 205 4.15 16.82 -3.80
C ASN A 205 4.89 16.83 -5.14
N SER A 206 6.05 16.18 -5.22
CA SER A 206 6.85 16.13 -6.45
C SER A 206 6.35 15.08 -7.43
N ALA A 207 5.94 13.89 -6.97
CA ALA A 207 5.50 12.82 -7.86
C ALA A 207 3.98 12.85 -8.09
N ALA A 208 3.18 12.49 -7.08
CA ALA A 208 1.74 12.24 -7.25
C ALA A 208 0.96 13.39 -7.92
N LYS A 209 1.24 14.63 -7.52
CA LYS A 209 0.47 15.80 -7.95
C LYS A 209 0.92 16.39 -9.28
N THR A 210 2.11 16.04 -9.78
CA THR A 210 2.72 16.75 -10.91
C THR A 210 1.98 16.57 -12.23
N PHE A 211 1.45 15.39 -12.52
CA PHE A 211 0.67 15.19 -13.74
C PHE A 211 -0.56 16.11 -13.79
N TYR A 212 -1.25 16.26 -12.66
CA TYR A 212 -2.38 17.16 -12.53
C TYR A 212 -1.96 18.64 -12.63
N MET A 213 -0.96 19.06 -11.84
CA MET A 213 -0.49 20.46 -11.82
C MET A 213 0.10 20.93 -13.15
N SER A 214 0.71 20.01 -13.91
CA SER A 214 1.25 20.30 -15.24
C SER A 214 0.21 20.24 -16.35
N ALA A 215 -1.07 20.02 -16.01
CA ALA A 215 -2.17 19.84 -16.96
C ALA A 215 -1.89 18.72 -17.98
N GLY A 216 -1.41 17.57 -17.49
CA GLY A 216 -1.15 16.37 -18.28
C GLY A 216 0.15 16.38 -19.09
N LYS A 217 1.06 17.34 -18.84
CA LYS A 217 2.31 17.48 -19.60
C LYS A 217 3.47 16.66 -19.06
N VAL A 218 3.50 16.42 -17.76
CA VAL A 218 4.62 15.74 -17.08
C VAL A 218 4.11 14.52 -16.33
N ASN A 219 4.35 13.34 -16.89
CA ASN A 219 4.18 12.07 -16.19
C ASN A 219 5.38 11.81 -15.27
N VAL A 220 5.15 11.03 -14.22
CA VAL A 220 6.20 10.63 -13.27
C VAL A 220 6.14 9.11 -13.11
N PRO A 221 6.70 8.34 -14.08
CA PRO A 221 6.68 6.88 -14.06
C PRO A 221 7.71 6.33 -13.05
N ILE A 222 7.31 6.27 -11.77
CA ILE A 222 8.15 5.84 -10.65
C ILE A 222 7.43 4.81 -9.79
N VAL A 223 8.17 3.80 -9.33
CA VAL A 223 7.70 2.86 -8.30
C VAL A 223 8.46 3.13 -7.01
N PHE A 224 7.74 3.38 -5.92
CA PHE A 224 8.29 3.37 -4.55
C PHE A 224 7.94 2.03 -3.92
N ARG A 225 8.95 1.23 -3.55
CA ARG A 225 8.73 -0.11 -2.97
C ARG A 225 9.53 -0.36 -1.70
N GLY A 226 9.16 -1.41 -0.98
CA GLY A 226 9.80 -1.83 0.26
C GLY A 226 8.81 -2.51 1.21
N PRO A 227 9.31 -3.14 2.30
CA PRO A 227 8.45 -3.75 3.31
C PRO A 227 7.68 -2.68 4.11
N ASN A 228 6.43 -2.98 4.41
CA ASN A 228 5.48 -2.14 5.12
C ASN A 228 4.75 -2.92 6.23
N GLY A 229 4.45 -2.23 7.33
CA GLY A 229 3.74 -2.80 8.46
C GLY A 229 4.66 -3.55 9.43
N ALA A 230 4.07 -4.41 10.26
CA ALA A 230 4.78 -5.09 11.32
C ALA A 230 5.72 -6.20 10.80
N ALA A 231 6.86 -6.31 11.48
CA ALA A 231 7.84 -7.38 11.37
C ALA A 231 7.90 -8.15 12.70
N SER A 232 9.01 -8.85 12.98
CA SER A 232 9.19 -9.59 14.24
C SER A 232 10.22 -8.90 15.16
N GLY A 233 9.76 -8.33 16.27
CA GLY A 233 10.62 -7.81 17.34
C GLY A 233 11.32 -6.48 17.02
N VAL A 234 10.78 -5.70 16.08
CA VAL A 234 11.41 -4.45 15.61
C VAL A 234 10.86 -3.19 16.29
N ALA A 235 9.88 -3.35 17.20
CA ALA A 235 9.31 -2.30 18.03
C ALA A 235 8.68 -1.13 17.24
N ALA A 236 8.41 -0.03 17.94
CA ALA A 236 7.50 1.03 17.49
C ALA A 236 7.87 1.72 16.18
N GLN A 237 9.14 2.09 15.99
CA GLN A 237 9.57 2.92 14.84
C GLN A 237 9.80 2.14 13.54
N HIS A 238 9.66 0.81 13.58
CA HIS A 238 9.90 -0.08 12.44
C HIS A 238 8.68 -0.93 12.06
N SER A 239 7.51 -0.68 12.66
CA SER A 239 6.33 -1.55 12.52
C SER A 239 5.10 -0.86 11.94
N GLN A 240 5.21 0.38 11.45
CA GLN A 240 4.06 1.15 11.01
C GLN A 240 3.57 0.69 9.63
N CYS A 241 2.25 0.56 9.49
CA CYS A 241 1.59 0.37 8.20
C CYS A 241 1.17 1.72 7.62
N PHE A 242 1.60 2.02 6.41
CA PHE A 242 1.33 3.27 5.69
C PHE A 242 0.25 3.14 4.61
N GLY A 243 -0.46 2.00 4.57
CA GLY A 243 -1.51 1.73 3.58
C GLY A 243 -2.52 2.88 3.48
N ALA A 244 -3.11 3.27 4.61
CA ALA A 244 -4.08 4.35 4.66
C ALA A 244 -3.51 5.72 4.27
N TRP A 245 -2.27 6.03 4.69
CA TRP A 245 -1.63 7.31 4.40
C TRP A 245 -1.46 7.53 2.89
N TYR A 246 -0.86 6.56 2.20
CA TYR A 246 -0.65 6.69 0.77
C TYR A 246 -1.96 6.55 -0.02
N ALA A 247 -2.89 5.68 0.42
CA ALA A 247 -4.17 5.51 -0.26
C ALA A 247 -5.05 6.77 -0.22
N HIS A 248 -4.83 7.65 0.75
CA HIS A 248 -5.54 8.93 0.84
C HIS A 248 -5.17 9.92 -0.29
N CYS A 249 -3.99 9.80 -0.89
CA CYS A 249 -3.42 10.86 -1.74
C CYS A 249 -3.81 10.71 -3.23
N PRO A 250 -4.52 11.68 -3.84
CA PRO A 250 -4.75 11.71 -5.28
C PRO A 250 -3.46 11.79 -6.10
N GLY A 251 -3.48 11.15 -7.27
CA GLY A 251 -2.32 11.02 -8.15
C GLY A 251 -1.43 9.81 -7.85
N LEU A 252 -1.61 9.14 -6.71
CA LEU A 252 -0.98 7.85 -6.44
C LEU A 252 -1.86 6.67 -6.87
N LYS A 253 -1.20 5.56 -7.20
CA LYS A 253 -1.72 4.20 -7.10
C LYS A 253 -1.02 3.50 -5.94
N VAL A 254 -1.75 2.72 -5.14
CA VAL A 254 -1.21 2.08 -3.93
C VAL A 254 -1.58 0.61 -3.92
N ILE A 255 -0.55 -0.24 -3.86
CA ILE A 255 -0.65 -1.69 -3.98
C ILE A 255 -0.15 -2.32 -2.69
N SER A 256 -0.82 -3.37 -2.21
CA SER A 256 -0.45 -4.14 -1.02
C SER A 256 -0.68 -5.64 -1.28
N PRO A 257 0.30 -6.32 -1.91
CA PRO A 257 0.18 -7.70 -2.38
C PRO A 257 0.30 -8.72 -1.22
N TYR A 258 -0.19 -9.94 -1.47
CA TYR A 258 -0.17 -11.05 -0.50
C TYR A 258 0.66 -12.26 -1.00
N SER A 259 0.32 -12.82 -2.16
CA SER A 259 0.94 -14.06 -2.66
C SER A 259 2.12 -13.81 -3.61
N SER A 260 2.92 -14.84 -3.92
CA SER A 260 3.98 -14.72 -4.95
C SER A 260 3.44 -14.27 -6.31
N GLU A 261 2.24 -14.75 -6.68
CA GLU A 261 1.53 -14.33 -7.89
C GLU A 261 1.22 -12.82 -7.86
N ASP A 262 0.66 -12.34 -6.74
CA ASP A 262 0.36 -10.91 -6.57
C ASP A 262 1.63 -10.06 -6.69
N HIS A 263 2.68 -10.45 -5.97
CA HIS A 263 3.92 -9.69 -5.91
C HIS A 263 4.57 -9.59 -7.30
N LYS A 264 4.65 -10.70 -8.05
CA LYS A 264 5.21 -10.66 -9.41
C LYS A 264 4.35 -9.84 -10.36
N GLY A 265 3.06 -10.20 -10.48
CA GLY A 265 2.17 -9.61 -11.49
C GLY A 265 1.91 -8.12 -11.26
N LEU A 266 1.76 -7.70 -10.00
CA LEU A 266 1.50 -6.29 -9.67
C LEU A 266 2.77 -5.44 -9.71
N LEU A 267 3.95 -5.97 -9.35
CA LEU A 267 5.19 -5.18 -9.47
C LEU A 267 5.53 -4.91 -10.94
N LYS A 268 5.33 -5.90 -11.81
CA LYS A 268 5.46 -5.71 -13.27
C LYS A 268 4.47 -4.67 -13.79
N ALA A 269 3.20 -4.74 -13.35
CA ALA A 269 2.21 -3.73 -13.70
C ALA A 269 2.61 -2.33 -13.20
N ALA A 270 3.11 -2.21 -11.97
CA ALA A 270 3.57 -0.96 -11.39
C ALA A 270 4.74 -0.35 -12.18
N ILE A 271 5.75 -1.16 -12.54
CA ILE A 271 6.91 -0.69 -13.32
C ILE A 271 6.50 -0.25 -14.73
N ARG A 272 5.42 -0.80 -15.30
CA ARG A 272 4.88 -0.41 -16.61
C ARG A 272 3.93 0.79 -16.56
N ASP A 273 3.48 1.18 -15.37
CA ASP A 273 2.52 2.27 -15.18
C ASP A 273 3.15 3.65 -15.44
N PRO A 274 2.47 4.59 -16.11
CA PRO A 274 3.04 5.92 -16.37
C PRO A 274 3.00 6.87 -15.17
N ASP A 275 2.31 6.50 -14.08
CA ASP A 275 2.09 7.32 -12.90
C ASP A 275 2.84 6.78 -11.68
N PRO A 276 2.96 7.57 -10.58
CA PRO A 276 3.60 7.11 -9.36
C PRO A 276 2.83 5.97 -8.68
N VAL A 277 3.54 4.87 -8.41
CA VAL A 277 2.99 3.70 -7.72
C VAL A 277 3.73 3.47 -6.41
N VAL A 278 2.97 3.36 -5.31
CA VAL A 278 3.49 2.91 -4.00
C VAL A 278 3.18 1.42 -3.85
N PHE A 279 4.21 0.61 -3.66
CA PHE A 279 4.16 -0.84 -3.60
C PHE A 279 4.55 -1.34 -2.21
N LEU A 280 3.54 -1.61 -1.37
CA LEU A 280 3.65 -1.91 0.06
C LEU A 280 3.79 -3.41 0.30
N GLU A 281 5.03 -3.90 0.33
CA GLU A 281 5.35 -5.31 0.57
C GLU A 281 5.27 -5.66 2.06
N ASN A 282 5.56 -6.90 2.43
CA ASN A 282 5.60 -7.33 3.82
C ASN A 282 6.81 -8.22 4.10
N GLU A 283 7.58 -7.86 5.13
CA GLU A 283 8.84 -8.53 5.46
C GLU A 283 8.64 -10.00 5.85
N ILE A 284 7.59 -10.30 6.60
CA ILE A 284 7.26 -11.65 7.04
C ILE A 284 6.89 -12.55 5.84
N LEU A 285 6.26 -11.98 4.81
CA LEU A 285 5.85 -12.73 3.62
C LEU A 285 7.02 -13.07 2.69
N TYR A 286 8.18 -12.39 2.76
CA TYR A 286 9.29 -12.63 1.83
C TYR A 286 9.77 -14.09 1.78
N GLY A 287 9.76 -14.78 2.92
CA GLY A 287 10.13 -16.19 3.02
C GLY A 287 9.00 -17.17 2.71
N ALA A 288 7.75 -16.70 2.63
CA ALA A 288 6.60 -17.54 2.35
C ALA A 288 6.63 -18.03 0.89
N GLN A 289 6.23 -19.29 0.69
CA GLN A 289 6.20 -19.94 -0.61
C GLN A 289 4.77 -20.18 -1.05
N TYR A 290 4.49 -19.86 -2.31
CA TYR A 290 3.18 -20.07 -2.90
C TYR A 290 3.31 -20.88 -4.21
N PRO A 291 2.32 -21.73 -4.52
CA PRO A 291 2.25 -22.37 -5.82
C PRO A 291 1.99 -21.33 -6.91
N MET A 292 2.80 -21.36 -7.97
CA MET A 292 2.63 -20.52 -9.16
C MET A 292 2.20 -21.36 -10.36
N SER A 293 1.28 -20.83 -11.19
CA SER A 293 0.91 -21.43 -12.47
C SER A 293 1.96 -21.14 -13.54
N ASP A 294 1.95 -21.89 -14.64
CA ASP A 294 2.81 -21.60 -15.80
C ASP A 294 2.56 -20.20 -16.37
N GLU A 295 1.30 -19.74 -16.33
CA GLU A 295 0.93 -18.36 -16.69
C GLU A 295 1.61 -17.35 -15.76
N ALA A 296 1.54 -17.54 -14.44
CA ALA A 296 2.18 -16.66 -13.46
C ALA A 296 3.70 -16.65 -13.57
N LEU A 297 4.31 -17.73 -14.07
CA LEU A 297 5.74 -17.81 -14.33
C LEU A 297 6.17 -17.07 -15.60
N SER A 298 5.26 -16.77 -16.52
CA SER A 298 5.56 -16.06 -17.76
C SER A 298 6.15 -14.66 -17.53
N LYS A 299 7.02 -14.21 -18.45
CA LYS A 299 7.55 -12.84 -18.49
C LYS A 299 6.48 -11.79 -18.83
N ASP A 300 5.38 -12.21 -19.46
CA ASP A 300 4.28 -11.32 -19.84
C ASP A 300 3.19 -11.23 -18.77
N PHE A 301 3.30 -12.03 -17.69
CA PHE A 301 2.33 -12.04 -16.62
C PHE A 301 2.25 -10.69 -15.92
N ILE A 302 1.05 -10.11 -15.91
CA ILE A 302 0.72 -8.89 -15.19
C ILE A 302 -0.66 -9.04 -14.54
N ILE A 303 -0.84 -8.37 -13.41
CA ILE A 303 -2.15 -8.29 -12.75
C ILE A 303 -2.63 -6.83 -12.89
N PRO A 304 -3.89 -6.60 -13.30
CA PRO A 304 -4.43 -5.25 -13.39
C PRO A 304 -4.48 -4.59 -12.01
N ILE A 305 -3.91 -3.38 -11.92
CA ILE A 305 -4.01 -2.52 -10.73
C ILE A 305 -5.49 -2.12 -10.57
N GLY A 306 -5.97 -2.11 -9.32
CA GLY A 306 -7.36 -1.79 -9.00
C GLY A 306 -8.32 -2.97 -9.14
N LYS A 307 -7.81 -4.21 -9.16
CA LYS A 307 -8.62 -5.43 -9.16
C LYS A 307 -8.29 -6.34 -7.98
N ALA A 308 -9.31 -6.60 -7.17
CA ALA A 308 -9.25 -7.54 -6.07
C ALA A 308 -9.37 -8.98 -6.58
N LYS A 309 -9.07 -9.95 -5.72
CA LYS A 309 -9.22 -11.39 -5.99
C LYS A 309 -10.03 -12.03 -4.87
N VAL A 310 -11.06 -12.79 -5.25
CA VAL A 310 -11.70 -13.71 -4.32
C VAL A 310 -10.80 -14.93 -4.16
N GLU A 311 -10.06 -15.00 -3.04
CA GLU A 311 -9.15 -16.11 -2.75
C GLU A 311 -9.89 -17.36 -2.34
N ARG A 312 -11.05 -17.18 -1.69
CA ARG A 312 -11.92 -18.26 -1.27
C ARG A 312 -13.37 -17.82 -1.41
N PRO A 313 -14.20 -18.52 -2.21
CA PRO A 313 -15.63 -18.23 -2.27
C PRO A 313 -16.31 -18.63 -0.96
N GLY A 314 -17.39 -17.94 -0.62
CA GLY A 314 -18.25 -18.29 0.51
C GLY A 314 -19.61 -17.60 0.47
N ASN A 315 -20.52 -18.01 1.35
CA ASN A 315 -21.93 -17.59 1.28
C ASN A 315 -22.45 -16.86 2.52
N HIS A 316 -21.81 -17.00 3.69
CA HIS A 316 -22.37 -16.47 4.93
C HIS A 316 -21.89 -15.07 5.29
N LEU A 317 -20.63 -14.75 4.98
CA LEU A 317 -20.03 -13.46 5.34
C LEU A 317 -18.85 -13.14 4.43
N THR A 318 -18.70 -11.87 4.04
CA THR A 318 -17.56 -11.36 3.29
C THR A 318 -16.46 -10.86 4.23
N VAL A 319 -15.24 -11.37 4.06
CA VAL A 319 -14.01 -10.90 4.72
C VAL A 319 -13.13 -10.22 3.69
N VAL A 320 -12.81 -8.95 3.91
CA VAL A 320 -11.93 -8.16 3.03
C VAL A 320 -10.60 -7.89 3.73
N ALA A 321 -9.49 -8.27 3.11
CA ALA A 321 -8.16 -8.13 3.68
C ALA A 321 -7.11 -7.74 2.63
N HIS A 322 -5.94 -7.27 3.08
CA HIS A 322 -4.78 -7.03 2.22
C HIS A 322 -3.48 -7.50 2.89
N SER A 323 -2.44 -7.74 2.09
CA SER A 323 -1.14 -8.23 2.55
C SER A 323 -1.28 -9.47 3.46
N ARG A 324 -0.48 -9.57 4.52
CA ARG A 324 -0.46 -10.71 5.45
C ARG A 324 -1.81 -10.97 6.14
N ALA A 325 -2.70 -9.99 6.25
CA ALA A 325 -4.04 -10.20 6.81
C ALA A 325 -4.90 -11.17 5.97
N VAL A 326 -4.57 -11.34 4.67
CA VAL A 326 -5.22 -12.34 3.80
C VAL A 326 -4.90 -13.76 4.28
N GLU A 327 -3.65 -14.04 4.67
CA GLU A 327 -3.23 -15.34 5.21
C GLU A 327 -4.06 -15.70 6.45
N LEU A 328 -4.13 -14.78 7.40
CA LEU A 328 -4.89 -14.94 8.66
C LEU A 328 -6.38 -15.16 8.39
N SER A 329 -6.93 -14.46 7.39
CA SER A 329 -8.34 -14.60 6.99
C SER A 329 -8.63 -15.97 6.36
N LEU A 330 -7.71 -16.50 5.55
CA LEU A 330 -7.82 -17.85 4.98
C LEU A 330 -7.70 -18.94 6.06
N GLU A 331 -6.88 -18.73 7.09
CA GLU A 331 -6.79 -19.62 8.24
C GLU A 331 -8.09 -19.59 9.07
N ALA A 332 -8.63 -18.40 9.36
CA ALA A 332 -9.92 -18.25 10.02
C ALA A 332 -11.04 -18.94 9.24
N ALA A 333 -11.05 -18.83 7.91
CA ALA A 333 -12.02 -19.51 7.05
C ALA A 333 -11.96 -21.04 7.20
N LYS A 334 -10.76 -21.63 7.34
CA LYS A 334 -10.60 -23.06 7.58
C LYS A 334 -11.21 -23.47 8.93
N GLU A 335 -10.97 -22.69 9.98
CA GLU A 335 -11.54 -22.98 11.31
C GLU A 335 -13.07 -22.86 11.32
N LEU A 336 -13.61 -21.78 10.77
CA LEU A 336 -15.04 -21.50 10.68
C LEU A 336 -15.79 -22.56 9.85
N SER A 337 -15.17 -23.08 8.79
CA SER A 337 -15.78 -24.13 7.97
C SER A 337 -16.09 -25.41 8.76
N ARG A 338 -15.31 -25.72 9.80
CA ARG A 338 -15.53 -26.91 10.67
C ARG A 338 -16.80 -26.81 11.51
N VAL A 339 -17.29 -25.59 11.74
CA VAL A 339 -18.55 -25.32 12.45
C VAL A 339 -19.67 -24.89 11.50
N GLY A 340 -19.51 -25.16 10.20
CA GLY A 340 -20.53 -24.87 9.19
C GLY A 340 -20.60 -23.40 8.74
N ILE A 341 -19.63 -22.55 9.12
CA ILE A 341 -19.58 -21.16 8.69
C ILE A 341 -18.62 -21.03 7.51
N ASP A 342 -19.19 -20.74 6.35
CA ASP A 342 -18.49 -20.57 5.08
C ASP A 342 -18.35 -19.08 4.71
N ILE A 343 -17.16 -18.51 4.89
CA ILE A 343 -16.85 -17.10 4.62
C ILE A 343 -16.18 -16.90 3.27
N GLU A 344 -16.54 -15.82 2.56
CA GLU A 344 -15.84 -15.39 1.36
C GLU A 344 -14.64 -14.52 1.74
N VAL A 345 -13.43 -14.82 1.23
CA VAL A 345 -12.21 -14.05 1.51
C VAL A 345 -11.78 -13.30 0.25
N ILE A 346 -11.75 -11.98 0.35
CA ILE A 346 -11.31 -11.06 -0.69
C ILE A 346 -9.92 -10.51 -0.33
N ASN A 347 -8.97 -10.74 -1.22
CA ASN A 347 -7.66 -10.10 -1.26
C ASN A 347 -7.77 -8.82 -2.08
N LEU A 348 -7.62 -7.66 -1.43
CA LEU A 348 -7.76 -6.36 -2.09
C LEU A 348 -6.77 -6.16 -3.23
N ARG A 349 -5.53 -6.63 -3.07
CA ARG A 349 -4.35 -6.35 -3.91
C ARG A 349 -3.99 -4.87 -4.03
N THR A 350 -4.94 -4.01 -4.39
CA THR A 350 -4.80 -2.57 -4.57
C THR A 350 -5.63 -1.83 -3.52
N LEU A 351 -5.02 -0.88 -2.81
CA LEU A 351 -5.67 0.01 -1.85
C LEU A 351 -6.17 1.30 -2.51
N ARG A 352 -5.50 1.74 -3.59
CA ARG A 352 -5.93 2.88 -4.41
C ARG A 352 -5.58 2.65 -5.88
N PRO A 353 -6.54 2.70 -6.82
CA PRO A 353 -7.98 2.74 -6.58
C PRO A 353 -8.50 1.44 -5.96
N LEU A 354 -9.49 1.54 -5.08
CA LEU A 354 -10.13 0.39 -4.43
C LEU A 354 -11.09 -0.31 -5.41
N ASP A 355 -11.09 -1.64 -5.43
CA ASP A 355 -12.04 -2.42 -6.23
C ASP A 355 -13.39 -2.58 -5.51
N GLU A 356 -14.13 -1.47 -5.40
CA GLU A 356 -15.41 -1.40 -4.70
C GLU A 356 -16.46 -2.34 -5.28
N GLN A 357 -16.40 -2.60 -6.59
CA GLN A 357 -17.34 -3.47 -7.28
C GLN A 357 -17.29 -4.90 -6.70
N THR A 358 -16.11 -5.50 -6.65
CA THR A 358 -15.92 -6.86 -6.13
C THR A 358 -16.38 -6.98 -4.68
N ILE A 359 -16.12 -5.96 -3.85
CA ILE A 359 -16.55 -5.95 -2.45
C ILE A 359 -18.08 -5.86 -2.36
N THR A 360 -18.69 -4.95 -3.13
CA THR A 360 -20.14 -4.71 -3.16
C THR A 360 -20.88 -5.96 -3.60
N GLU A 361 -20.47 -6.61 -4.69
CA GLU A 361 -21.08 -7.85 -5.19
C GLU A 361 -21.02 -8.98 -4.15
N SER A 362 -19.90 -9.09 -3.44
CA SER A 362 -19.73 -10.06 -2.37
C SER A 362 -20.64 -9.77 -1.17
N VAL A 363 -20.71 -8.52 -0.72
CA VAL A 363 -21.57 -8.11 0.41
C VAL A 363 -23.05 -8.29 0.06
N VAL A 364 -23.47 -7.97 -1.16
CA VAL A 364 -24.85 -8.20 -1.61
C VAL A 364 -25.20 -9.69 -1.56
N LYS A 365 -24.25 -10.57 -1.84
CA LYS A 365 -24.44 -12.02 -1.76
C LYS A 365 -24.48 -12.53 -0.31
N THR A 366 -23.52 -12.11 0.52
CA THR A 366 -23.31 -12.68 1.87
C THR A 366 -24.02 -11.94 2.99
N LYS A 367 -24.52 -10.72 2.72
CA LYS A 367 -25.24 -9.84 3.66
C LYS A 367 -24.44 -9.33 4.86
N HIS A 368 -23.15 -9.67 4.96
CA HIS A 368 -22.31 -9.34 6.11
C HIS A 368 -20.89 -8.98 5.68
N LEU A 369 -20.24 -8.09 6.43
CA LEU A 369 -18.90 -7.61 6.13
C LEU A 369 -18.02 -7.55 7.38
N VAL A 370 -16.83 -8.14 7.27
CA VAL A 370 -15.70 -7.91 8.18
C VAL A 370 -14.48 -7.46 7.37
N THR A 371 -13.82 -6.39 7.80
CA THR A 371 -12.54 -5.96 7.22
C THR A 371 -11.38 -6.34 8.13
N VAL A 372 -10.25 -6.79 7.58
CA VAL A 372 -9.07 -7.17 8.34
C VAL A 372 -7.82 -6.46 7.81
N GLU A 373 -7.14 -5.71 8.68
CA GLU A 373 -5.86 -5.07 8.37
C GLU A 373 -4.90 -5.15 9.57
N GLN A 374 -3.59 -5.13 9.36
CA GLN A 374 -2.62 -5.07 10.46
C GLN A 374 -2.26 -3.63 10.90
N GLY A 375 -2.77 -2.62 10.18
CA GLY A 375 -2.57 -1.22 10.51
C GLY A 375 -3.39 -0.76 11.73
N TRP A 376 -3.16 0.48 12.14
CA TRP A 376 -3.90 1.11 13.23
C TRP A 376 -5.38 1.32 12.88
N PRO A 377 -6.29 1.34 13.87
CA PRO A 377 -7.73 1.37 13.62
C PRO A 377 -8.23 2.72 13.11
N ASN A 378 -7.65 3.82 13.58
CA ASN A 378 -8.18 5.14 13.28
C ASN A 378 -7.79 5.58 11.88
N SER A 379 -8.79 5.90 11.04
CA SER A 379 -8.60 6.26 9.64
C SER A 379 -7.86 5.19 8.83
N GLY A 380 -7.96 3.91 9.23
CA GLY A 380 -7.42 2.76 8.51
C GLY A 380 -8.19 2.43 7.23
N ILE A 381 -7.69 1.48 6.43
CA ILE A 381 -8.30 1.05 5.17
C ILE A 381 -9.71 0.48 5.38
N GLY A 382 -9.92 -0.27 6.46
CA GLY A 382 -11.23 -0.77 6.83
C GLY A 382 -12.24 0.34 7.13
N SER A 383 -11.80 1.54 7.52
CA SER A 383 -12.69 2.70 7.73
C SER A 383 -13.28 3.18 6.40
N GLU A 384 -12.44 3.31 5.37
CA GLU A 384 -12.88 3.68 4.03
C GLU A 384 -13.82 2.61 3.45
N ILE A 385 -13.47 1.33 3.56
CA ILE A 385 -14.34 0.25 3.06
C ILE A 385 -15.72 0.28 3.74
N CYS A 386 -15.75 0.44 5.07
CA CYS A 386 -17.03 0.56 5.79
C CYS A 386 -17.83 1.78 5.33
N ALA A 387 -17.20 2.94 5.16
CA ALA A 387 -17.85 4.14 4.68
C ALA A 387 -18.46 3.93 3.30
N ARG A 388 -17.65 3.43 2.34
CA ARG A 388 -18.10 3.19 0.96
C ARG A 388 -19.25 2.19 0.85
N ILE A 389 -19.24 1.15 1.67
CA ILE A 389 -20.34 0.18 1.68
C ILE A 389 -21.62 0.81 2.23
N VAL A 390 -21.53 1.57 3.32
CA VAL A 390 -22.67 2.27 3.92
C VAL A 390 -23.22 3.38 3.02
N GLU A 391 -22.36 4.06 2.25
CA GLU A 391 -22.76 5.10 1.28
C GLU A 391 -23.34 4.54 -0.03
N SER A 392 -23.24 3.22 -0.25
CA SER A 392 -23.68 2.55 -1.49
C SER A 392 -24.99 1.77 -1.32
N GLU A 393 -25.55 1.29 -2.44
CA GLU A 393 -26.74 0.43 -2.44
C GLU A 393 -26.55 -0.90 -1.66
N ALA A 394 -25.31 -1.36 -1.46
CA ALA A 394 -25.03 -2.53 -0.61
C ALA A 394 -25.48 -2.34 0.84
N PHE A 395 -25.63 -1.10 1.32
CA PHE A 395 -26.14 -0.81 2.65
C PHE A 395 -27.49 -1.47 2.93
N TYR A 396 -28.42 -1.44 1.97
CA TYR A 396 -29.75 -2.04 2.11
C TYR A 396 -29.74 -3.58 2.11
N HIS A 397 -28.59 -4.18 1.82
CA HIS A 397 -28.40 -5.63 1.85
C HIS A 397 -27.64 -6.11 3.09
N LEU A 398 -27.21 -5.22 3.99
CA LEU A 398 -26.54 -5.62 5.22
C LEU A 398 -27.54 -6.10 6.27
N ASP A 399 -27.35 -7.33 6.76
CA ASP A 399 -28.13 -7.89 7.87
C ASP A 399 -27.51 -7.58 9.25
N ALA A 400 -26.27 -7.07 9.27
CA ALA A 400 -25.55 -6.62 10.47
C ALA A 400 -24.56 -5.49 10.13
N PRO A 401 -24.18 -4.64 11.10
CA PRO A 401 -23.21 -3.58 10.86
C PRO A 401 -21.83 -4.17 10.48
N PRO A 402 -21.10 -3.54 9.53
CA PRO A 402 -19.73 -3.92 9.23
C PRO A 402 -18.83 -3.81 10.47
N VAL A 403 -17.93 -4.78 10.64
CA VAL A 403 -16.97 -4.80 11.76
C VAL A 403 -15.54 -4.81 11.24
N ARG A 404 -14.63 -4.15 11.97
CA ARG A 404 -13.22 -4.03 11.61
C ARG A 404 -12.35 -4.78 12.61
N VAL A 405 -11.41 -5.56 12.10
CA VAL A 405 -10.33 -6.21 12.86
C VAL A 405 -9.02 -5.55 12.43
N THR A 406 -8.31 -4.96 13.38
CA THR A 406 -7.15 -4.10 13.11
C THR A 406 -6.00 -4.42 14.06
N GLY A 407 -4.81 -3.84 13.82
CA GLY A 407 -3.83 -3.67 14.89
C GLY A 407 -4.43 -2.85 16.04
N VAL A 408 -3.90 -3.04 17.25
CA VAL A 408 -4.33 -2.24 18.41
C VAL A 408 -3.84 -0.80 18.27
N ASP A 409 -4.53 0.15 18.92
CA ASP A 409 -4.22 1.59 18.84
C ASP A 409 -3.06 1.98 19.77
N VAL A 410 -1.88 1.38 19.58
CA VAL A 410 -0.64 1.74 20.28
C VAL A 410 0.56 1.66 19.33
N PRO A 411 1.66 2.37 19.64
CA PRO A 411 2.96 2.06 19.05
C PRO A 411 3.36 0.60 19.34
N MET A 412 3.96 -0.08 18.36
CA MET A 412 4.27 -1.51 18.48
C MET A 412 5.22 -1.79 19.66
N PRO A 413 4.82 -2.62 20.64
CA PRO A 413 5.68 -3.02 21.76
C PRO A 413 6.75 -4.02 21.32
N TYR A 414 7.92 -3.99 21.96
CA TYR A 414 9.01 -4.96 21.71
C TYR A 414 8.77 -6.32 22.39
N THR A 415 8.14 -6.34 23.57
CA THR A 415 7.93 -7.56 24.34
C THR A 415 7.07 -8.53 23.53
N LYS A 416 7.60 -9.71 23.21
CA LYS A 416 6.94 -10.72 22.36
C LYS A 416 5.48 -11.01 22.73
N SER A 417 5.18 -11.14 24.02
CA SER A 417 3.80 -11.37 24.48
C SER A 417 2.86 -10.22 24.17
N LEU A 418 3.36 -8.97 24.20
CA LEU A 418 2.60 -7.77 23.85
C LEU A 418 2.53 -7.57 22.32
N GLU A 419 3.60 -7.87 21.59
CA GLU A 419 3.64 -7.76 20.12
C GLU A 419 2.61 -8.68 19.46
N ILE A 420 2.50 -9.93 19.94
CA ILE A 420 1.50 -10.89 19.44
C ILE A 420 0.08 -10.35 19.60
N ILE A 421 -0.28 -9.85 20.78
CA ILE A 421 -1.63 -9.33 21.04
C ILE A 421 -1.87 -7.93 20.47
N ALA A 422 -0.82 -7.25 19.98
CA ALA A 422 -0.94 -5.95 19.32
C ALA A 422 -1.37 -6.07 17.85
N LEU A 423 -1.29 -7.26 17.26
CA LEU A 423 -1.66 -7.54 15.88
C LEU A 423 -2.88 -8.49 15.82
N PRO A 424 -3.72 -8.40 14.78
CA PRO A 424 -4.79 -9.35 14.55
C PRO A 424 -4.30 -10.80 14.58
N GLN A 425 -4.99 -11.64 15.34
CA GLN A 425 -4.82 -13.09 15.32
C GLN A 425 -6.00 -13.76 14.63
N VAL A 426 -5.82 -15.02 14.21
CA VAL A 426 -6.90 -15.85 13.63
C VAL A 426 -8.12 -15.88 14.55
N SER A 427 -7.91 -16.00 15.86
CA SER A 427 -8.97 -16.00 16.87
C SER A 427 -9.81 -14.71 16.89
N ASP A 428 -9.19 -13.56 16.61
CA ASP A 428 -9.89 -12.27 16.59
C ASP A 428 -10.83 -12.18 15.39
N ILE A 429 -10.37 -12.70 14.24
CA ILE A 429 -11.18 -12.79 13.02
C ILE A 429 -12.35 -13.76 13.23
N VAL A 430 -12.09 -14.96 13.76
CA VAL A 430 -13.14 -15.95 14.07
C VAL A 430 -14.18 -15.36 15.03
N SER A 431 -13.72 -14.68 16.08
CA SER A 431 -14.57 -14.00 17.07
C SER A 431 -15.43 -12.91 16.43
N ALA A 432 -14.84 -12.06 15.58
CA ALA A 432 -15.56 -11.02 14.86
C ALA A 432 -16.63 -11.60 13.92
N VAL A 433 -16.30 -12.65 13.16
CA VAL A 433 -17.26 -13.34 12.27
C VAL A 433 -18.42 -13.92 13.06
N LYS A 434 -18.15 -14.69 14.13
CA LYS A 434 -19.19 -15.27 14.97
C LYS A 434 -20.09 -14.20 15.58
N LYS A 435 -19.50 -13.09 16.05
CA LYS A 435 -20.23 -11.95 16.60
C LYS A 435 -21.17 -11.31 15.57
N VAL A 436 -20.68 -11.07 14.34
CA VAL A 436 -21.48 -10.48 13.26
C VAL A 436 -22.64 -11.39 12.86
N LEU A 437 -22.41 -12.71 12.81
CA LEU A 437 -23.45 -13.70 12.48
C LEU A 437 -24.37 -14.06 13.66
N GLY A 438 -24.17 -13.50 14.85
CA GLY A 438 -24.96 -13.82 16.04
C GLY A 438 -24.78 -15.25 16.57
N VAL A 439 -23.68 -15.93 16.21
CA VAL A 439 -23.37 -17.29 16.68
C VAL A 439 -22.64 -17.21 18.02
N LYS A 440 -23.10 -17.97 19.02
CA LYS A 440 -22.43 -18.01 20.34
C LYS A 440 -20.97 -18.48 20.19
N SER A 441 -20.06 -17.73 20.82
CA SER A 441 -18.60 -17.91 20.78
C SER A 441 -18.17 -19.28 21.28
#